data_AF-A0A7C1XWQ5-F1
#
_entry.id   AF-A0A7C1XWQ5-F1
#
_cell.length_a   1.000
_cell.length_b   1.000
_cell.length_c   1.000
_cell.angle_alpha   90.00
_cell.angle_beta   90.00
_cell.angle_gamma   90.00
#
_symmetry.space_group_name_H-M   'P 1'
#
loop_
_entity.id
_entity.type
_entity.pdbx_description
1 polymer ?
#
loop_
_entity_poly.entity_id
_entity_poly.type
_entity_poly.pdbx_seq_one_letter_code
_entity_poly.pdbx_strand_id
1 'polypeptide(L)'
;MIMSANKKGSKQTPSLEEALAFGMDNMEALVKSSAILAKGAQDLNKMWLDMTRTSFANAAAAFQTLADCGDARKLAQAQGDIAKRGYDKFVSDGCKVSDFTSALAATAMEPIAGRYGAAVEKLDE
;
A
#
# COMPACT_ATOMS: atom_id res chain seq x y z
N MET A 1 -8.47 -58.76 -23.42
CA MET A 1 -8.30 -57.40 -24.00
C MET A 1 -8.83 -56.42 -22.97
N ILE A 2 -7.99 -55.45 -22.58
CA ILE A 2 -8.34 -54.17 -21.91
C ILE A 2 -8.79 -54.34 -20.45
N MET A 3 -7.87 -54.36 -19.47
CA MET A 3 -7.31 -53.15 -18.83
C MET A 3 -8.35 -52.02 -18.77
N SER A 4 -8.95 -51.70 -17.65
CA SER A 4 -8.39 -50.63 -16.84
C SER A 4 -8.98 -50.67 -15.44
N ALA A 5 -8.07 -50.89 -14.50
CA ALA A 5 -8.28 -50.72 -13.09
C ALA A 5 -8.87 -49.34 -12.77
N ASN A 6 -9.77 -49.37 -11.81
CA ASN A 6 -10.14 -48.30 -10.90
C ASN A 6 -9.00 -47.28 -10.65
N LYS A 7 -8.96 -46.18 -11.42
CA LYS A 7 -8.04 -45.05 -11.19
C LYS A 7 -8.85 -43.78 -10.98
N LYS A 8 -9.66 -43.76 -9.91
CA LYS A 8 -10.18 -42.53 -9.31
C LYS A 8 -9.83 -42.56 -7.83
N GLY A 9 -8.82 -41.79 -7.45
CA GLY A 9 -8.55 -41.41 -6.07
C GLY A 9 -7.43 -42.18 -5.38
N SER A 10 -6.18 -42.03 -5.83
CA SER A 10 -5.07 -42.07 -4.88
C SER A 10 -4.77 -40.61 -4.48
N LYS A 11 -5.58 -40.05 -3.57
CA LYS A 11 -5.14 -38.86 -2.83
C LYS A 11 -3.95 -39.34 -2.00
N GLN A 12 -2.73 -38.94 -2.36
CA GLN A 12 -1.56 -39.28 -1.58
C GLN A 12 -1.71 -38.54 -0.24
N THR A 13 -1.83 -39.26 0.87
CA THR A 13 -1.92 -38.63 2.19
C THR A 13 -0.58 -37.92 2.44
N PRO A 14 -0.56 -36.60 2.67
CA PRO A 14 0.69 -35.86 2.82
C PRO A 14 1.49 -36.41 3.99
N SER A 15 2.81 -36.44 3.85
CA SER A 15 3.69 -36.86 4.94
C SER A 15 3.59 -35.88 6.11
N LEU A 16 3.88 -36.34 7.33
CA LEU A 16 3.87 -35.47 8.51
C LEU A 16 4.83 -34.28 8.32
N GLU A 17 5.97 -34.51 7.68
CA GLU A 17 6.97 -33.51 7.37
C GLU A 17 6.45 -32.45 6.38
N GLU A 18 5.76 -32.86 5.32
CA GLU A 18 5.10 -31.95 4.36
C GLU A 18 3.97 -31.14 4.97
N ALA A 19 3.21 -31.74 5.91
CA ALA A 19 2.15 -31.04 6.62
C ALA A 19 2.73 -29.97 7.56
N LEU A 20 3.83 -30.29 8.25
CA LEU A 20 4.55 -29.35 9.10
C LEU A 20 5.17 -28.20 8.29
N ALA A 21 5.84 -28.51 7.18
CA ALA A 21 6.43 -27.51 6.28
C ALA A 21 5.37 -26.53 5.74
N PHE A 22 4.22 -27.06 5.29
CA PHE A 22 3.11 -26.23 4.83
C PHE A 22 2.56 -25.31 5.94
N GLY A 23 2.51 -25.81 7.18
CA GLY A 23 2.16 -25.00 8.35
C GLY A 23 3.16 -23.88 8.63
N MET A 24 4.47 -24.17 8.50
CA MET A 24 5.53 -23.17 8.65
C MET A 24 5.46 -22.07 7.58
N ASP A 25 5.21 -22.44 6.32
CA ASP A 25 5.08 -21.47 5.24
C ASP A 25 3.90 -20.51 5.45
N ASN A 26 2.79 -20.98 6.05
CA ASN A 26 1.66 -20.12 6.41
C ASN A 26 2.07 -19.08 7.46
N MET A 27 2.85 -19.50 8.46
CA MET A 27 3.38 -18.59 9.48
C MET A 27 4.36 -17.58 8.88
N GLU A 28 5.22 -18.02 7.97
CA GLU A 28 6.15 -17.13 7.26
C GLU A 28 5.39 -16.10 6.42
N ALA A 29 4.31 -16.50 5.75
CA ALA A 29 3.46 -15.58 5.00
C ALA A 29 2.85 -14.50 5.91
N LEU A 30 2.34 -14.87 7.09
CA LEU A 30 1.82 -13.90 8.07
C LEU A 30 2.90 -12.94 8.57
N VAL A 31 4.12 -13.45 8.84
CA VAL A 31 5.26 -12.62 9.26
C VAL A 31 5.64 -11.63 8.15
N LYS A 32 5.70 -12.07 6.88
CA LYS A 32 5.96 -11.21 5.72
C LYS A 32 4.90 -10.12 5.59
N SER A 33 3.61 -10.48 5.63
CA SER A 33 2.49 -9.52 5.61
C SER A 33 2.60 -8.49 6.75
N SER A 34 2.93 -8.93 7.96
CA SER A 34 3.10 -8.06 9.11
C SER A 34 4.28 -7.10 8.94
N ALA A 35 5.39 -7.59 8.40
CA ALA A 35 6.56 -6.76 8.09
C ALA A 35 6.24 -5.69 7.02
N ILE A 36 5.47 -6.04 5.99
CA ILE A 36 5.00 -5.10 4.96
C ILE A 36 4.15 -4.01 5.59
N LEU A 37 3.17 -4.37 6.43
CA LEU A 37 2.33 -3.38 7.13
C LEU A 37 3.16 -2.47 8.05
N ALA A 38 4.11 -3.02 8.81
CA ALA A 38 4.99 -2.24 9.66
C ALA A 38 5.84 -1.24 8.85
N LYS A 39 6.38 -1.66 7.71
CA LYS A 39 7.10 -0.78 6.79
C LYS A 39 6.18 0.29 6.20
N GLY A 40 4.96 -0.10 5.83
CA GLY A 40 3.94 0.81 5.34
C GLY A 40 3.59 1.92 6.34
N ALA A 41 3.46 1.59 7.63
CA ALA A 41 3.26 2.58 8.69
C ALA A 41 4.44 3.56 8.81
N GLN A 42 5.68 3.05 8.70
CA GLN A 42 6.87 3.92 8.69
C GLN A 42 6.92 4.82 7.46
N ASP A 43 6.43 4.38 6.31
CA ASP A 43 6.44 5.15 5.07
C ASP A 43 5.31 6.18 5.04
N LEU A 44 4.15 5.85 5.62
CA LEU A 44 3.10 6.82 5.88
C LEU A 44 3.64 7.95 6.78
N ASN A 45 4.37 7.64 7.85
CA ASN A 45 4.98 8.66 8.71
C ASN A 45 5.97 9.57 7.95
N LYS A 46 6.77 9.01 7.03
CA LYS A 46 7.65 9.82 6.16
C LYS A 46 6.85 10.74 5.24
N MET A 47 5.77 10.23 4.67
CA MET A 47 4.85 11.02 3.83
C MET A 47 4.28 12.21 4.60
N TRP A 48 3.84 12.01 5.85
CA TRP A 48 3.37 13.09 6.72
C TRP A 48 4.42 14.16 7.00
N LEU A 49 5.67 13.75 7.24
CA LEU A 49 6.78 14.69 7.44
C LEU A 49 7.06 15.51 6.18
N ASP A 50 7.04 14.89 5.01
CA ASP A 50 7.24 15.59 3.74
C ASP A 50 6.08 16.53 3.38
N MET A 51 4.83 16.11 3.67
CA MET A 51 3.66 16.98 3.56
C MET A 51 3.79 18.21 4.46
N THR A 52 4.28 18.04 5.69
CA THR A 52 4.51 19.13 6.65
C THR A 52 5.58 20.10 6.15
N ARG A 53 6.73 19.59 5.67
CA ARG A 53 7.79 20.40 5.08
C ARG A 53 7.28 21.23 3.90
N THR A 54 6.53 20.59 3.00
CA THR A 54 5.95 21.26 1.84
C THR A 54 4.95 22.34 2.25
N SER A 55 4.13 22.08 3.26
CA SER A 55 3.19 23.06 3.81
C SER A 55 3.93 24.29 4.40
N PHE A 56 5.06 24.09 5.08
CA PHE A 56 5.88 25.19 5.57
C PHE A 56 6.48 26.02 4.43
N ALA A 57 7.04 25.36 3.40
CA ALA A 57 7.56 26.05 2.23
C ALA A 57 6.48 26.89 1.52
N ASN A 58 5.28 26.34 1.39
CA ASN A 58 4.15 27.06 0.79
C ASN A 58 3.69 28.26 1.64
N ALA A 59 3.69 28.12 2.97
CA ALA A 59 3.37 29.23 3.87
C ALA A 59 4.40 30.36 3.75
N ALA A 60 5.70 30.02 3.69
CA ALA A 60 6.76 31.01 3.49
C ALA A 60 6.61 31.73 2.13
N ALA A 61 6.33 30.98 1.07
CA ALA A 61 6.08 31.56 -0.26
C ALA A 61 4.84 32.47 -0.29
N ALA A 62 3.76 32.09 0.40
CA ALA A 62 2.57 32.92 0.54
C ALA A 62 2.88 34.22 1.29
N PHE A 63 3.65 34.16 2.38
CA PHE A 63 4.08 35.34 3.12
C PHE A 63 4.91 36.29 2.25
N GLN A 64 5.89 35.75 1.51
CA GLN A 64 6.70 36.53 0.58
C GLN A 64 5.83 37.23 -0.48
N THR A 65 4.89 36.48 -1.07
CA THR A 65 3.96 37.01 -2.07
C THR A 65 3.14 38.17 -1.50
N LEU A 66 2.66 38.05 -0.26
CA LEU A 66 1.88 39.11 0.39
C LEU A 66 2.76 40.31 0.79
N ALA A 67 3.99 40.09 1.25
CA ALA A 67 4.94 41.14 1.61
C ALA A 67 5.35 42.00 0.39
N ASP A 68 5.45 41.39 -0.79
CA ASP A 68 5.78 42.07 -2.05
C ASP A 68 4.57 42.81 -2.66
N CYS A 69 3.35 42.57 -2.18
CA CYS A 69 2.13 43.18 -2.69
C CYS A 69 1.88 44.58 -2.08
N GLY A 70 2.46 45.62 -2.67
CA GLY A 70 2.17 47.02 -2.31
C GLY A 70 0.84 47.61 -2.87
N ASP A 71 0.01 46.81 -3.55
CA ASP A 71 -1.19 47.27 -4.28
C ASP A 71 -2.41 46.35 -3.97
N ALA A 72 -3.55 46.95 -3.62
CA ALA A 72 -4.80 46.26 -3.29
C ALA A 72 -5.31 45.32 -4.40
N ARG A 73 -5.07 45.65 -5.67
CA ARG A 73 -5.46 44.79 -6.80
C ARG A 73 -4.60 43.52 -6.88
N LYS A 74 -3.31 43.63 -6.56
CA LYS A 74 -2.38 42.48 -6.50
C LYS A 74 -2.66 41.58 -5.30
N LEU A 75 -3.08 42.15 -4.17
CA LEU A 75 -3.51 41.37 -3.00
C LEU A 75 -4.70 40.45 -3.29
N ALA A 76 -5.71 40.94 -4.02
CA ALA A 76 -6.88 40.13 -4.36
C ALA A 76 -6.51 38.94 -5.27
N GLN A 77 -5.64 39.15 -6.25
CA GLN A 77 -5.08 38.06 -7.08
C GLN A 77 -4.24 37.09 -6.24
N ALA A 78 -3.34 37.59 -5.39
CA ALA A 78 -2.49 36.77 -4.55
C ALA A 78 -3.30 35.86 -3.62
N GLN A 79 -4.39 36.36 -3.03
CA GLN A 79 -5.28 35.56 -2.20
C GLN A 79 -5.97 34.44 -3.00
N GLY A 80 -6.46 34.74 -4.20
CA GLY A 80 -7.08 33.73 -5.09
C GLY A 80 -6.09 32.64 -5.49
N ASP A 81 -4.87 33.01 -5.84
CA ASP A 81 -3.82 32.07 -6.22
C ASP A 81 -3.34 31.22 -5.03
N ILE A 82 -3.20 31.81 -3.84
CA ILE A 82 -2.88 31.07 -2.61
C ILE A 82 -3.99 30.05 -2.31
N ALA A 83 -5.26 30.45 -2.42
CA ALA A 83 -6.40 29.56 -2.20
C ALA A 83 -6.43 28.40 -3.21
N LYS A 84 -6.24 28.71 -4.50
CA LYS A 84 -6.20 27.69 -5.56
C LYS A 84 -5.06 26.69 -5.33
N ARG A 85 -3.84 27.18 -5.07
CA ARG A 85 -2.69 26.31 -4.76
C ARG A 85 -2.94 25.45 -3.52
N GLY A 86 -3.58 26.00 -2.49
CA GLY A 86 -3.96 25.25 -1.29
C GLY A 86 -4.93 24.10 -1.61
N TYR A 87 -5.95 24.37 -2.43
CA TYR A 87 -6.92 23.37 -2.87
C TYR A 87 -6.27 22.27 -3.72
N ASP A 88 -5.49 22.66 -4.75
CA ASP A 88 -4.80 21.71 -5.63
C ASP A 88 -3.86 20.80 -4.83
N LYS A 89 -3.15 21.36 -3.83
CA LYS A 89 -2.32 20.58 -2.92
C LYS A 89 -3.12 19.64 -2.04
N PHE A 90 -4.22 20.10 -1.45
CA PHE A 90 -5.07 19.26 -0.60
C PHE A 90 -5.59 18.03 -1.37
N VAL A 91 -6.11 18.25 -2.57
CA VAL A 91 -6.59 17.16 -3.44
C VAL A 91 -5.44 16.21 -3.79
N SER A 92 -4.30 16.74 -4.23
CA SER A 92 -3.11 15.94 -4.54
C SER A 92 -2.66 15.08 -3.36
N ASP A 93 -2.55 15.68 -2.17
CA ASP A 93 -2.10 14.96 -0.97
C ASP A 93 -3.12 13.90 -0.53
N GLY A 94 -4.42 14.20 -0.64
CA GLY A 94 -5.49 13.22 -0.41
C GLY A 94 -5.40 12.01 -1.34
N CYS A 95 -5.19 12.24 -2.64
CA CYS A 95 -4.96 11.17 -3.61
C CYS A 95 -3.72 10.34 -3.24
N LYS A 96 -2.58 10.98 -2.92
CA LYS A 96 -1.35 10.27 -2.53
C LYS A 96 -1.55 9.34 -1.34
N VAL A 97 -2.23 9.80 -0.29
CA VAL A 97 -2.51 8.99 0.89
C VAL A 97 -3.44 7.82 0.54
N SER A 98 -4.52 8.10 -0.21
CA SER A 98 -5.47 7.07 -0.65
C SER A 98 -4.80 5.98 -1.49
N ASP A 99 -4.00 6.37 -2.47
CA ASP A 99 -3.30 5.44 -3.36
C ASP A 99 -2.28 4.62 -2.60
N PHE A 100 -1.52 5.25 -1.71
CA PHE A 100 -0.54 4.57 -0.87
C PHE A 100 -1.18 3.53 0.05
N THR A 101 -2.25 3.90 0.77
CA THR A 101 -2.93 2.97 1.68
C THR A 101 -3.56 1.80 0.92
N SER A 102 -4.15 2.06 -0.24
CA SER A 102 -4.72 1.02 -1.10
C SER A 102 -3.65 0.05 -1.61
N ALA A 103 -2.53 0.58 -2.10
CA ALA A 103 -1.40 -0.23 -2.54
C ALA A 103 -0.79 -1.04 -1.39
N LEU A 104 -0.60 -0.43 -0.22
CA LEU A 104 -0.08 -1.12 0.96
C LEU A 104 -0.97 -2.29 1.36
N ALA A 105 -2.29 -2.12 1.36
CA ALA A 105 -3.23 -3.20 1.68
C ALA A 105 -3.13 -4.35 0.66
N ALA A 106 -3.04 -4.03 -0.64
CA ALA A 106 -2.86 -5.03 -1.68
C ALA A 106 -1.55 -5.82 -1.48
N THR A 107 -0.41 -5.13 -1.34
CA THR A 107 0.90 -5.76 -1.13
C THR A 107 0.98 -6.54 0.18
N ALA A 108 0.33 -6.08 1.25
CA ALA A 108 0.30 -6.81 2.52
C ALA A 108 -0.50 -8.12 2.42
N MET A 109 -1.47 -8.22 1.52
CA MET A 109 -2.27 -9.42 1.30
C MET A 109 -1.61 -10.43 0.36
N GLU A 110 -0.66 -10.01 -0.48
CA GLU A 110 0.02 -10.89 -1.44
C GLU A 110 0.62 -12.17 -0.83
N PRO A 111 1.36 -12.12 0.30
CA PRO A 111 1.93 -13.34 0.89
C PRO A 111 0.86 -14.37 1.28
N ILE A 112 -0.27 -13.89 1.82
CA ILE A 112 -1.40 -14.74 2.23
C ILE A 112 -2.13 -15.28 0.99
N ALA A 113 -2.36 -14.44 -0.02
CA ALA A 113 -2.97 -14.87 -1.28
C ALA A 113 -2.13 -15.95 -1.99
N GLY A 114 -0.80 -15.84 -1.94
CA GLY A 114 0.13 -16.85 -2.46
C GLY A 114 -0.02 -18.22 -1.78
N ARG A 115 -0.43 -18.27 -0.50
CA ARG A 115 -0.71 -19.53 0.20
C ARG A 115 -1.94 -20.25 -0.33
N TYR A 116 -2.91 -19.52 -0.89
CA TYR A 116 -4.06 -20.15 -1.53
C TYR A 116 -3.65 -20.89 -2.81
N GLY A 117 -2.78 -20.29 -3.63
CA GLY A 117 -2.23 -20.94 -4.82
C GLY A 117 -1.45 -22.21 -4.48
N ALA A 118 -0.56 -22.13 -3.48
CA ALA A 118 0.20 -23.29 -3.00
C ALA A 118 -0.70 -24.41 -2.42
N ALA A 119 -1.84 -24.05 -1.82
CA ALA A 119 -2.80 -25.03 -1.32
C ALA A 119 -3.55 -25.74 -2.46
N VAL A 120 -3.89 -25.03 -3.53
CA VAL A 120 -4.56 -25.60 -4.71
C VAL A 120 -3.62 -26.57 -5.44
N GLU A 121 -2.38 -26.17 -5.67
CA GLU A 121 -1.36 -27.03 -6.32
C GLU A 121 -1.16 -28.34 -5.54
N LYS A 122 -1.09 -28.27 -4.20
CA LYS A 122 -0.92 -29.43 -3.33
C LYS A 122 -2.16 -30.36 -3.24
N LEU A 123 -3.33 -29.89 -3.67
CA LEU A 123 -4.54 -30.72 -3.75
C LEU A 123 -4.68 -31.42 -5.10
N ASP A 124 -4.02 -30.89 -6.12
CA ASP A 124 -3.99 -31.43 -7.48
C ASP A 124 -2.84 -32.43 -7.69
N GLU A 125 -1.82 -32.42 -6.83
CA GLU A 125 -0.77 -33.45 -6.67
C GLU A 125 -1.29 -34.75 -6.02
#